data_AF-A0A832G646-F1
#
_entry.id   AF-A0A832G646-F1
#
_cell.length_a   1.000
_cell.length_b   1.000
_cell.length_c   1.000
_cell.angle_alpha   90.00
_cell.angle_beta   90.00
_cell.angle_gamma   90.00
#
_symmetry.space_group_name_H-M   'P 1'
#
loop_
_entity.id
_entity.type
_entity.pdbx_description
1 polymer ?
#
loop_
_entity_poly.entity_id
_entity_poly.type
_entity_poly.pdbx_seq_one_letter_code
_entity_poly.pdbx_strand_id
1 'polypeptide(L)'
;KAYAERLLKNQKIFVEKWGATPDEIWLQNKTIKPHQIFYPIDENKFLQFFRRVKVHLADNEIQSAQDAIEQAINFYSEGSAKIISKTNLLNLAGNLFLASNDFDKAQYYFEQELQHSPSSTSACFGLGQVFYAKEQFDAARVMFEWAVKNDPNNSQAVIALNNVNEILGIKESVQTEVNQK
;
A
#
# COMPACT_ATOMS: atom_id res chain seq x y z
N LYS A 1 -28.08 -24.66 -5.57
CA LYS A 1 -26.67 -24.98 -5.92
C LYS A 1 -25.81 -23.72 -5.94
N ALA A 2 -24.93 -23.63 -6.93
CA ALA A 2 -24.00 -22.53 -7.16
C ALA A 2 -24.62 -21.15 -7.46
N TYR A 3 -25.85 -21.10 -7.99
CA TYR A 3 -26.53 -19.82 -8.25
C TYR A 3 -26.93 -19.10 -6.95
N ALA A 4 -27.53 -19.83 -6.01
CA ALA A 4 -27.95 -19.29 -4.71
C ALA A 4 -26.75 -18.79 -3.89
N GLU A 5 -25.64 -19.53 -3.90
CA GLU A 5 -24.40 -19.14 -3.23
C GLU A 5 -23.80 -17.85 -3.82
N ARG A 6 -23.84 -17.70 -5.15
CA ARG A 6 -23.39 -16.48 -5.84
C ARG A 6 -24.28 -15.29 -5.53
N LEU A 7 -25.60 -15.50 -5.46
CA LEU A 7 -26.56 -14.45 -5.12
C LEU A 7 -26.34 -13.96 -3.68
N LEU A 8 -26.15 -14.88 -2.73
CA LEU A 8 -25.84 -14.55 -1.33
C LEU A 8 -24.51 -13.79 -1.21
N LYS A 9 -23.49 -14.21 -1.97
CA LYS A 9 -22.20 -13.50 -2.02
C LYS A 9 -22.38 -12.07 -2.54
N ASN A 10 -23.10 -11.89 -3.64
CA ASN A 10 -23.35 -10.57 -4.23
C ASN A 10 -24.19 -9.68 -3.31
N GLN A 11 -25.20 -10.24 -2.64
CA GLN A 11 -26.02 -9.53 -1.66
C GLN A 11 -25.18 -9.08 -0.47
N LYS A 12 -24.27 -9.93 0.02
CA LYS A 12 -23.35 -9.58 1.11
C LYS A 12 -22.41 -8.43 0.70
N ILE A 13 -21.80 -8.52 -0.48
CA ILE A 13 -20.95 -7.45 -1.04
C ILE A 13 -21.76 -6.14 -1.18
N PHE A 14 -23.00 -6.23 -1.64
CA PHE A 14 -23.87 -5.06 -1.80
C PHE A 14 -24.20 -4.41 -0.45
N VAL A 15 -24.55 -5.21 0.55
CA VAL A 15 -24.86 -4.72 1.91
C VAL A 15 -23.62 -4.11 2.57
N GLU A 16 -22.45 -4.76 2.43
CA GLU A 16 -21.17 -4.21 2.89
C GLU A 16 -20.89 -2.85 2.24
N LYS A 17 -21.15 -2.73 0.94
CA LYS A 17 -20.87 -1.51 0.17
C LYS A 17 -21.85 -0.36 0.42
N TRP A 18 -23.14 -0.66 0.56
CA TRP A 18 -24.20 0.36 0.60
C TRP A 18 -24.87 0.51 1.98
N GLY A 19 -24.50 -0.33 2.94
CA GLY A 19 -25.09 -0.36 4.28
C GLY A 19 -26.57 -0.77 4.30
N ALA A 20 -27.09 -1.27 3.17
CA ALA A 20 -28.47 -1.67 2.99
C ALA A 20 -28.57 -2.73 1.90
N THR A 21 -29.59 -3.59 1.98
CA THR A 21 -29.95 -4.53 0.93
C THR A 21 -30.54 -3.80 -0.28
N PRO A 22 -30.50 -4.42 -1.48
CA PRO A 22 -31.16 -3.85 -2.66
C PRO A 22 -32.65 -3.56 -2.43
N ASP A 23 -33.33 -4.45 -1.70
CA ASP A 23 -34.74 -4.33 -1.35
C ASP A 23 -35.02 -3.14 -0.42
N GLU A 24 -34.15 -2.92 0.57
CA GLU A 24 -34.25 -1.74 1.44
C GLU A 24 -34.14 -0.43 0.65
N ILE A 25 -33.27 -0.38 -0.36
CA ILE A 25 -33.08 0.82 -1.18
C ILE A 25 -34.24 1.01 -2.16
N TRP A 26 -34.64 -0.03 -2.91
CA TRP A 26 -35.57 0.09 -4.02
C TRP A 26 -37.02 -0.20 -3.69
N LEU A 27 -37.30 -1.05 -2.69
CA LEU A 27 -38.66 -1.38 -2.28
C LEU A 27 -39.10 -0.56 -1.07
N GLN A 28 -38.17 -0.18 -0.19
CA GLN A 28 -38.46 0.55 1.05
C GLN A 28 -38.04 2.03 1.00
N ASN A 29 -37.53 2.51 -0.13
CA ASN A 29 -37.10 3.90 -0.36
C ASN A 29 -36.13 4.44 0.72
N LYS A 30 -35.26 3.59 1.29
CA LYS A 30 -34.22 4.07 2.21
C LYS A 30 -33.28 5.04 1.48
N THR A 31 -33.01 6.18 2.09
CA THR A 31 -32.03 7.13 1.59
C THR A 31 -30.62 6.58 1.82
N ILE A 32 -29.92 6.27 0.74
CA ILE A 32 -28.48 6.02 0.77
C ILE A 32 -27.73 7.33 0.72
N LYS A 33 -26.59 7.43 1.42
CA LYS A 33 -25.60 8.47 1.10
C LYS A 33 -25.05 8.10 -0.27
N PRO A 34 -25.31 8.87 -1.34
CA PRO A 34 -24.79 8.55 -2.64
C PRO A 34 -23.28 8.62 -2.54
N HIS A 35 -22.63 7.51 -2.87
CA HIS A 35 -21.22 7.54 -3.10
C HIS A 35 -21.01 8.38 -4.37
N GLN A 36 -20.51 9.60 -4.22
CA GLN A 36 -20.31 10.50 -5.36
C GLN A 36 -19.11 9.99 -6.17
N ILE A 37 -19.33 8.92 -6.91
CA ILE A 37 -18.36 8.36 -7.83
C ILE A 37 -18.46 9.18 -9.11
N PHE A 38 -17.74 10.30 -9.13
CA PHE A 38 -17.48 11.03 -10.36
C PHE A 38 -16.12 10.62 -10.89
N TYR A 39 -16.09 9.71 -11.86
CA TYR A 39 -14.91 9.53 -12.70
C TYR A 39 -15.08 10.47 -13.90
N PRO A 40 -14.41 11.65 -13.92
CA PRO A 40 -14.31 12.37 -15.18
C PRO A 40 -13.71 11.41 -16.20
N ILE A 41 -14.32 11.33 -17.38
CA ILE A 41 -13.76 10.60 -18.52
C ILE A 41 -12.54 11.42 -18.96
N ASP A 42 -11.42 11.15 -18.31
CA ASP A 42 -10.13 11.75 -18.58
C ASP A 42 -9.46 10.88 -19.65
N GLU A 43 -8.96 11.45 -20.75
CA GLU A 43 -8.20 10.67 -21.75
C GLU A 43 -6.95 10.00 -21.13
N ASN A 44 -6.47 10.56 -20.01
CA ASN A 44 -5.34 10.06 -19.26
C ASN A 44 -5.72 8.84 -18.40
N LYS A 45 -5.48 7.63 -18.94
CA LYS A 45 -5.70 6.35 -18.25
C LYS A 45 -4.94 6.26 -16.93
N PHE A 46 -3.71 6.77 -16.84
CA PHE A 46 -2.98 6.79 -15.58
C PHE A 46 -3.75 7.56 -14.51
N LEU A 47 -4.18 8.78 -14.82
CA LEU A 47 -4.90 9.63 -13.88
C LEU A 47 -6.24 9.02 -13.47
N GLN A 48 -6.93 8.35 -14.38
CA GLN A 48 -8.15 7.60 -14.08
C GLN A 48 -7.90 6.50 -13.02
N PHE A 49 -6.91 5.63 -13.24
CA PHE A 49 -6.61 4.55 -12.30
C PHE A 49 -6.03 5.08 -10.98
N PHE A 50 -5.17 6.09 -11.03
CA PHE A 50 -4.62 6.70 -9.82
C PHE A 50 -5.71 7.36 -8.95
N ARG A 51 -6.72 8.00 -9.55
CA ARG A 51 -7.90 8.50 -8.83
C ARG A 51 -8.71 7.35 -8.22
N ARG A 52 -8.88 6.23 -8.94
CA ARG A 52 -9.55 5.03 -8.42
C ARG A 52 -8.86 4.46 -7.19
N VAL A 53 -7.53 4.40 -7.15
CA VAL A 53 -6.78 3.99 -5.96
C VAL A 53 -7.24 4.79 -4.74
N LYS A 54 -7.26 6.12 -4.84
CA LYS A 54 -7.66 6.99 -3.72
C LYS A 54 -9.11 6.74 -3.25
N VAL A 55 -10.03 6.57 -4.20
CA VAL A 55 -11.44 6.28 -3.89
C VAL A 55 -11.58 4.93 -3.19
N HIS A 56 -11.01 3.87 -3.77
CA HIS A 56 -11.07 2.54 -3.18
C HIS A 56 -10.42 2.47 -1.80
N LEU A 57 -9.31 3.20 -1.58
CA LEU A 57 -8.71 3.32 -0.24
C LEU A 57 -9.62 4.04 0.75
N ALA A 58 -10.29 5.12 0.33
CA ALA A 58 -11.26 5.83 1.19
C ALA A 58 -12.46 4.95 1.57
N ASP A 59 -12.80 4.00 0.71
CA ASP A 59 -13.92 3.06 0.89
C ASP A 59 -13.52 1.76 1.57
N ASN A 60 -12.24 1.61 1.92
CA ASN A 60 -11.67 0.36 2.43
C ASN A 60 -11.86 -0.84 1.46
N GLU A 61 -12.00 -0.58 0.16
CA GLU A 61 -12.07 -1.58 -0.90
C GLU A 61 -10.64 -1.99 -1.34
N ILE A 62 -9.91 -2.67 -0.44
CA ILE A 62 -8.48 -2.95 -0.62
C ILE A 62 -8.16 -3.69 -1.93
N GLN A 63 -8.94 -4.72 -2.29
CA GLN A 63 -8.71 -5.46 -3.53
C GLN A 63 -8.87 -4.57 -4.78
N SER A 64 -9.90 -3.72 -4.80
CA SER A 64 -10.10 -2.78 -5.91
C SER A 64 -8.99 -1.73 -5.97
N ALA A 65 -8.47 -1.30 -4.82
CA ALA A 65 -7.32 -0.40 -4.75
C ALA A 65 -6.05 -1.05 -5.32
N GLN A 66 -5.84 -2.35 -5.05
CA GLN A 66 -4.72 -3.13 -5.58
C GLN A 66 -4.79 -3.23 -7.10
N ASP A 67 -5.93 -3.68 -7.64
CA ASP A 67 -6.12 -3.80 -9.09
C ASP A 67 -5.95 -2.42 -9.77
N ALA A 68 -6.45 -1.35 -9.14
CA ALA A 68 -6.31 0.00 -9.66
C ALA A 68 -4.86 0.50 -9.64
N ILE A 69 -4.06 0.18 -8.61
CA ILE A 69 -2.68 0.67 -8.53
C ILE A 69 -1.77 -0.06 -9.52
N GLU A 70 -2.00 -1.34 -9.77
CA GLU A 70 -1.30 -2.10 -10.81
C GLU A 70 -1.54 -1.49 -12.18
N GLN A 71 -2.79 -1.12 -12.48
CA GLN A 71 -3.13 -0.46 -13.73
C GLN A 71 -2.56 0.97 -13.80
N ALA A 72 -2.54 1.70 -12.69
CA ALA A 72 -1.88 3.01 -12.64
C ALA A 72 -0.39 2.87 -12.96
N ILE A 73 0.31 1.88 -12.41
CA ILE A 73 1.71 1.62 -12.71
C ILE A 73 1.91 1.24 -14.19
N ASN A 74 1.04 0.40 -14.75
CA ASN A 74 1.10 -0.01 -16.16
C ASN A 74 0.93 1.16 -17.15
N PHE A 75 0.03 2.10 -16.85
CA PHE A 75 -0.19 3.30 -17.67
C PHE A 75 0.73 4.48 -17.30
N TYR A 76 1.67 4.30 -16.37
CA TYR A 76 2.56 5.37 -15.96
C TYR A 76 3.41 5.87 -17.14
N SER A 77 3.46 7.18 -17.33
CA SER A 77 4.26 7.83 -18.36
C SER A 77 5.02 9.02 -17.78
N GLU A 78 5.92 9.63 -18.55
CA GLU A 78 6.68 10.81 -18.10
C GLU A 78 5.77 11.97 -17.66
N GLY A 79 4.61 12.15 -18.31
CA GLY A 79 3.61 13.15 -17.91
C GLY A 79 3.03 12.90 -16.50
N SER A 80 3.00 11.65 -16.05
CA SER A 80 2.52 11.26 -14.72
C SER A 80 3.42 11.76 -13.59
N ALA A 81 4.71 12.01 -13.85
CA ALA A 81 5.67 12.46 -12.85
C ALA A 81 5.32 13.83 -12.24
N LYS A 82 4.52 14.64 -12.93
CA LYS A 82 3.99 15.91 -12.41
C LYS A 82 2.94 15.70 -11.31
N ILE A 83 2.33 14.52 -11.23
CA ILE A 83 1.27 14.16 -10.28
C ILE A 83 1.87 13.38 -9.10
N ILE A 84 2.66 12.36 -9.40
CA ILE A 84 3.34 11.49 -8.43
C ILE A 84 4.58 10.91 -9.11
N SER A 85 5.71 10.88 -8.41
CA SER A 85 6.91 10.23 -8.95
C SER A 85 6.71 8.72 -9.07
N LYS A 86 7.45 8.08 -9.96
CA LYS A 86 7.39 6.62 -10.13
C LYS A 86 7.78 5.90 -8.84
N THR A 87 8.79 6.39 -8.13
CA THR A 87 9.22 5.85 -6.83
C THR A 87 8.12 5.95 -5.78
N ASN A 88 7.44 7.09 -5.67
CA ASN A 88 6.35 7.26 -4.70
C ASN A 88 5.13 6.40 -5.05
N LEU A 89 4.86 6.19 -6.34
CA LEU A 89 3.78 5.29 -6.78
C LEU A 89 4.11 3.82 -6.46
N LEU A 90 5.35 3.39 -6.70
CA LEU A 90 5.82 2.05 -6.34
C LEU A 90 5.80 1.85 -4.83
N ASN A 91 6.21 2.86 -4.05
CA ASN A 91 6.11 2.83 -2.60
C ASN A 91 4.67 2.65 -2.11
N LEU A 92 3.73 3.41 -2.70
CA LEU A 92 2.31 3.29 -2.39
C LEU A 92 1.77 1.88 -2.70
N ALA A 93 2.18 1.28 -3.81
CA ALA A 93 1.83 -0.10 -4.14
C ALA A 93 2.41 -1.09 -3.11
N GLY A 94 3.71 -0.97 -2.80
CA GLY A 94 4.37 -1.81 -1.81
C GLY A 94 3.66 -1.78 -0.45
N ASN A 95 3.33 -0.58 0.04
CA ASN A 95 2.59 -0.41 1.29
C ASN A 95 1.18 -0.99 1.24
N LEU A 96 0.48 -0.85 0.11
CA LEU A 96 -0.86 -1.41 -0.07
C LEU A 96 -0.86 -2.94 0.00
N PHE A 97 0.10 -3.58 -0.67
CA PHE A 97 0.25 -5.05 -0.61
C PHE A 97 0.72 -5.51 0.76
N LEU A 98 1.65 -4.77 1.40
CA LEU A 98 2.11 -5.05 2.75
C LEU A 98 0.95 -5.02 3.76
N ALA A 99 0.09 -4.01 3.70
CA ALA A 99 -1.08 -3.88 4.58
C ALA A 99 -2.10 -5.00 4.39
N SER A 100 -2.11 -5.65 3.22
CA SER A 100 -2.97 -6.79 2.91
C SER A 100 -2.32 -8.16 3.19
N ASN A 101 -1.10 -8.18 3.75
CA ASN A 101 -0.26 -9.36 3.95
C ASN A 101 0.14 -10.11 2.66
N ASP A 102 0.03 -9.46 1.48
CA ASP A 102 0.60 -9.97 0.23
C ASP A 102 2.08 -9.59 0.17
N PHE A 103 2.88 -10.31 0.93
CA PHE A 103 4.30 -9.99 1.13
C PHE A 103 5.13 -10.15 -0.13
N ASP A 104 4.75 -11.04 -1.05
CA ASP A 104 5.50 -11.26 -2.28
C ASP A 104 5.31 -10.11 -3.27
N LYS A 105 4.08 -9.59 -3.42
CA LYS A 105 3.87 -8.37 -4.19
C LYS A 105 4.45 -7.13 -3.51
N ALA A 106 4.34 -7.03 -2.18
CA ALA A 106 4.95 -5.94 -1.43
C ALA A 106 6.47 -5.88 -1.69
N GLN A 107 7.15 -7.03 -1.54
CA GLN A 107 8.57 -7.16 -1.84
C GLN A 107 8.88 -6.71 -3.27
N TYR A 108 8.14 -7.24 -4.26
CA TYR A 108 8.33 -6.88 -5.67
C TYR A 108 8.28 -5.37 -5.90
N TYR A 109 7.29 -4.66 -5.36
CA TYR A 109 7.17 -3.22 -5.60
C TYR A 109 8.25 -2.40 -4.91
N PHE A 110 8.69 -2.78 -3.71
CA PHE A 110 9.81 -2.11 -3.05
C PHE A 110 11.14 -2.38 -3.77
N GLU A 111 11.35 -3.60 -4.30
CA GLU A 111 12.52 -3.90 -5.15
C GLU A 111 12.50 -3.07 -6.45
N GLN A 112 11.34 -2.91 -7.08
CA GLN A 112 11.17 -2.01 -8.23
C GLN A 112 11.45 -0.55 -7.85
N GLU A 113 11.05 -0.11 -6.66
CA GLU A 113 11.37 1.23 -6.17
C GLU A 113 12.90 1.42 -6.03
N LEU A 114 13.61 0.44 -5.48
CA LEU A 114 15.08 0.45 -5.38
C LEU A 114 15.77 0.44 -6.74
N GLN A 115 15.22 -0.24 -7.75
CA GLN A 115 15.75 -0.18 -9.11
C GLN A 115 15.70 1.24 -9.70
N HIS A 116 14.68 2.03 -9.31
CA HIS A 116 14.56 3.42 -9.72
C HIS A 116 15.31 4.40 -8.82
N SER A 117 15.45 4.09 -7.53
CA SER A 117 16.17 4.89 -6.54
C SER A 117 16.94 3.97 -5.59
N PRO A 118 18.21 3.64 -5.91
CA PRO A 118 19.01 2.69 -5.13
C PRO A 118 19.25 3.10 -3.67
N SER A 119 19.08 4.38 -3.34
CA SER A 119 19.19 4.93 -1.98
C SER A 119 17.83 5.24 -1.36
N SER A 120 16.73 4.64 -1.85
CA SER A 120 15.40 4.90 -1.28
C SER A 120 15.28 4.36 0.14
N THR A 121 15.23 5.26 1.11
CA THR A 121 14.91 4.94 2.52
C THR A 121 13.58 4.21 2.64
N SER A 122 12.55 4.67 1.91
CA SER A 122 11.20 4.11 2.00
C SER A 122 11.12 2.69 1.45
N ALA A 123 11.88 2.37 0.40
CA ALA A 123 11.96 1.02 -0.13
C ALA A 123 12.73 0.08 0.79
N CYS A 124 13.88 0.53 1.32
CA CYS A 124 14.65 -0.25 2.30
C CYS A 124 13.82 -0.54 3.56
N PHE A 125 13.12 0.47 4.07
CA PHE A 125 12.23 0.29 5.22
C PHE A 125 11.09 -0.68 4.92
N GLY A 126 10.43 -0.54 3.76
CA GLY A 126 9.36 -1.44 3.33
C GLY A 126 9.82 -2.90 3.18
N LEU A 127 10.98 -3.15 2.57
CA LEU A 127 11.57 -4.48 2.50
C LEU A 127 11.93 -5.04 3.87
N GLY A 128 12.44 -4.21 4.78
CA GLY A 128 12.66 -4.59 6.17
C GLY A 128 11.37 -5.05 6.84
N GLN A 129 10.26 -4.33 6.63
CA GLN A 129 8.95 -4.71 7.16
C GLN A 129 8.44 -6.03 6.55
N VAL A 130 8.65 -6.23 5.25
CA VAL A 130 8.29 -7.50 4.59
C VAL A 130 9.07 -8.67 5.18
N PHE A 131 10.40 -8.56 5.29
CA PHE A 131 11.23 -9.61 5.85
C PHE A 131 10.92 -9.86 7.33
N TYR A 132 10.63 -8.80 8.09
CA TYR A 132 10.18 -8.92 9.46
C TYR A 132 8.89 -9.73 9.57
N ALA A 133 7.89 -9.42 8.74
CA ALA A 133 6.62 -10.13 8.73
C ALA A 133 6.75 -11.60 8.28
N LYS A 134 7.77 -11.91 7.46
CA LYS A 134 8.15 -13.28 7.07
C LYS A 134 9.06 -13.98 8.09
N GLU A 135 9.30 -13.37 9.26
CA GLU A 135 10.21 -13.85 10.32
C GLU A 135 11.68 -14.03 9.86
N GLN A 136 12.06 -13.37 8.77
CA GLN A 136 13.42 -13.37 8.23
C GLN A 136 14.23 -12.24 8.87
N PHE A 137 14.47 -12.36 10.18
CA PHE A 137 15.00 -11.26 10.99
C PHE A 137 16.38 -10.76 10.57
N ASP A 138 17.30 -11.63 10.13
CA ASP A 138 18.60 -11.20 9.62
C ASP A 138 18.48 -10.34 8.35
N ALA A 139 17.60 -10.74 7.42
CA ALA A 139 17.34 -9.96 6.21
C ALA A 139 16.62 -8.63 6.54
N ALA A 140 15.68 -8.67 7.48
CA ALA A 140 15.00 -7.48 7.98
C ALA A 140 16.00 -6.48 8.57
N ARG A 141 16.95 -6.96 9.39
CA ARG A 141 18.02 -6.14 9.99
C ARG A 141 18.80 -5.40 8.92
N VAL A 142 19.31 -6.12 7.92
CA VAL A 142 20.10 -5.53 6.82
C VAL A 142 19.32 -4.42 6.12
N MET A 143 18.04 -4.64 5.81
CA MET A 143 17.24 -3.63 5.13
C MET A 143 16.93 -2.41 6.01
N PHE A 144 16.69 -2.62 7.31
CA PHE A 144 16.54 -1.51 8.25
C PHE A 144 17.85 -0.73 8.47
N GLU A 145 19.00 -1.39 8.51
CA GLU A 145 20.33 -0.74 8.54
C GLU A 145 20.52 0.17 7.33
N TRP A 146 20.16 -0.29 6.13
CA TRP A 146 20.20 0.55 4.93
C TRP A 146 19.23 1.73 5.01
N ALA A 147 18.03 1.53 5.54
CA ALA A 147 17.06 2.62 5.71
C ALA A 147 17.60 3.70 6.67
N VAL A 148 18.16 3.30 7.82
CA VAL A 148 18.79 4.22 8.79
C VAL A 148 20.02 4.89 8.20
N LYS A 149 20.85 4.16 7.44
CA LYS A 149 22.03 4.74 6.79
C LYS A 149 21.66 5.82 5.77
N ASN A 150 20.59 5.60 5.00
CA ASN A 150 20.14 6.54 3.97
C ASN A 150 19.41 7.75 4.58
N ASP A 151 18.68 7.56 5.68
CA ASP A 151 18.06 8.63 6.45
C ASP A 151 18.17 8.37 7.96
N PRO A 152 19.24 8.89 8.61
CA PRO A 152 19.45 8.71 10.04
C PRO A 152 18.37 9.34 10.93
N ASN A 153 17.55 10.25 10.39
CA ASN A 153 16.48 10.91 11.14
C ASN A 153 15.14 10.18 11.04
N ASN A 154 15.08 9.07 10.28
CA ASN A 154 13.88 8.25 10.19
C ASN A 154 13.69 7.43 11.48
N SER A 155 12.93 7.99 12.42
CA SER A 155 12.65 7.36 13.71
C SER A 155 11.99 5.98 13.58
N GLN A 156 11.15 5.76 12.56
CA GLN A 156 10.50 4.47 12.35
C GLN A 156 11.52 3.40 11.95
N ALA A 157 12.47 3.72 11.07
CA ALA A 157 13.54 2.81 10.67
C ALA A 157 14.46 2.48 11.86
N VAL A 158 14.80 3.47 12.68
CA VAL A 158 15.62 3.26 13.90
C VAL A 158 14.90 2.35 14.89
N ILE A 159 13.61 2.60 15.16
CA ILE A 159 12.81 1.75 16.05
C ILE A 159 12.71 0.33 15.50
N ALA A 160 12.44 0.17 14.20
CA ALA A 160 12.33 -1.15 13.58
C ALA A 160 13.67 -1.93 13.63
N LEU A 161 14.80 -1.25 13.42
CA LEU A 161 16.12 -1.86 13.55
C LEU A 161 16.39 -2.30 14.99
N ASN A 162 16.09 -1.46 15.98
CA ASN A 162 16.25 -1.82 17.39
C ASN A 162 15.39 -3.03 17.77
N ASN A 163 14.13 -3.07 17.34
CA ASN A 163 13.23 -4.20 17.58
C ASN A 163 13.79 -5.51 17.00
N VAL A 164 14.34 -5.47 15.78
CA VAL A 164 14.97 -6.64 15.16
C VAL A 164 16.25 -7.05 15.90
N ASN A 165 17.06 -6.09 16.32
CA ASN A 165 18.27 -6.36 17.10
C ASN A 165 17.95 -7.03 18.43
N GLU A 166 16.89 -6.62 19.12
CA GLU A 166 16.41 -7.27 20.34
C GLU A 166 16.03 -8.73 20.09
N ILE A 167 15.29 -9.02 19.01
CA ILE A 167 14.91 -10.39 18.62
C ILE A 167 16.14 -11.25 18.35
N LEU A 168 17.16 -10.67 17.69
CA LEU A 168 18.41 -11.35 17.35
C LEU A 168 19.41 -11.42 18.53
N GLY A 169 19.10 -10.81 19.68
CA GLY A 169 19.99 -10.73 20.83
C GLY A 169 21.22 -9.84 20.63
N ILE A 170 21.19 -8.93 19.66
CA ILE A 170 22.27 -8.00 19.33
C ILE A 170 22.07 -6.73 20.18
N LYS A 171 23.04 -6.42 21.04
CA LYS A 171 22.97 -5.28 21.98
C LYS A 171 23.48 -3.96 21.39
N GLU A 172 23.72 -3.87 20.08
CA GLU A 172 24.12 -2.62 19.46
C GLU A 172 22.94 -1.65 19.41
N SER A 173 23.01 -0.59 20.20
CA SER A 173 22.11 0.54 20.06
C SER A 173 22.49 1.32 18.82
N VAL A 174 21.52 1.51 17.93
CA VAL A 174 21.65 2.47 16.84
C VAL A 174 21.67 3.85 17.48
N GLN A 175 22.86 4.35 17.81
CA GLN A 175 23.02 5.72 18.27
C GLN A 175 22.70 6.61 17.06
N THR A 176 21.55 7.28 17.10
CA THR A 176 21.34 8.47 16.28
C THR A 176 22.43 9.45 16.70
N GLU A 177 23.53 9.53 15.95
CA GLU A 177 24.33 10.74 15.93
C GLU A 177 23.42 11.85 15.44
N VAL A 178 22.69 12.46 16.37
CA VAL A 178 22.06 13.76 16.18
C VAL A 178 23.24 14.72 16.04
N ASN A 179 23.84 14.74 14.85
CA ASN A 179 24.84 15.71 14.47
C ASN A 179 24.14 17.06 14.41
N GLN A 180 24.11 17.71 15.57
CA GLN A 180 23.89 19.14 15.68
C GLN A 180 25.03 19.82 14.92
N LYS A 181 24.73 20.29 13.70
CA LYS A 181 25.40 21.42 13.08
C LYS A 181 24.37 22.31 12.43
#